data_AF-T1IR36-F1
#
_entry.id   AF-T1IR36-F1
#
_cell.length_a   1.000
_cell.length_b   1.000
_cell.length_c   1.000
_cell.angle_alpha   90.00
_cell.angle_beta   90.00
_cell.angle_gamma   90.00
#
_symmetry.space_group_name_H-M   'P 1'
#
loop_
_entity.id
_entity.type
_entity.pdbx_description
1 polymer ?
#
loop_
_entity_poly.entity_id
_entity_poly.type
_entity_poly.pdbx_seq_one_letter_code
_entity_poly.pdbx_strand_id
1 'polypeptide(L)'
;MFKLHQYRNLEIKSLAFSFKMALAFHGVYVSSLHDTGECVRKFDFPVVLRTDNEGHVLNLRIFNDERGSKLADIVVNLHTECAGVSTRSLLINANQEALLLRFQNESGESSFKLRILGFKMFDS
;
A
#
# COMPACT_ATOMS: atom_id res chain seq x y z
N MET A 1 -38.61 10.93 -2.93
CA MET A 1 -37.75 10.00 -2.17
C MET A 1 -36.69 9.37 -3.10
N PHE A 2 -35.77 10.17 -3.68
CA PHE A 2 -34.83 9.70 -4.73
C PHE A 2 -33.35 10.11 -4.53
N LYS A 3 -33.02 10.85 -3.46
CA LYS A 3 -31.65 11.39 -3.28
C LYS A 3 -30.64 10.37 -2.72
N LEU A 4 -31.06 9.32 -2.01
CA LEU A 4 -30.15 8.37 -1.34
C LEU A 4 -29.36 7.46 -2.30
N HIS A 5 -29.90 7.13 -3.48
CA HIS A 5 -29.22 6.24 -4.44
C HIS A 5 -28.12 6.94 -5.25
N GLN A 6 -28.19 8.27 -5.41
CA GLN A 6 -27.17 9.04 -6.13
C GLN A 6 -25.91 9.27 -5.28
N TYR A 7 -26.06 9.51 -3.97
CA TYR A 7 -24.90 9.70 -3.08
C TYR A 7 -24.03 8.44 -2.95
N ARG A 8 -24.64 7.26 -2.79
CA ARG A 8 -23.89 5.98 -2.80
C ARG A 8 -23.09 5.76 -4.09
N ASN A 9 -23.68 6.10 -5.24
CA ASN A 9 -22.99 5.97 -6.52
C ASN A 9 -21.84 6.98 -6.71
N LEU A 10 -21.98 8.19 -6.17
CA LEU A 10 -20.92 9.20 -6.19
C LEU A 10 -19.76 8.85 -5.26
N GLU A 11 -20.02 8.31 -4.07
CA GLU A 11 -18.97 7.84 -3.15
C GLU A 11 -18.22 6.64 -3.74
N ILE A 12 -18.93 5.68 -4.32
CA ILE A 12 -18.31 4.51 -4.98
C ILE A 12 -17.49 4.94 -6.20
N LYS A 13 -17.98 5.90 -7.00
CA LYS A 13 -17.22 6.45 -8.14
C LYS A 13 -16.02 7.29 -7.71
N SER A 14 -16.14 8.05 -6.62
CA SER A 14 -15.04 8.82 -6.01
C SER A 14 -13.96 7.89 -5.46
N LEU A 15 -14.37 6.82 -4.79
CA LEU A 15 -13.48 5.74 -4.34
C LEU A 15 -12.81 5.06 -5.56
N ALA A 16 -13.58 4.60 -6.55
CA ALA A 16 -13.10 4.02 -7.81
C ALA A 16 -12.12 4.94 -8.57
N PHE A 17 -12.38 6.25 -8.56
CA PHE A 17 -11.52 7.26 -9.18
C PHE A 17 -10.22 7.48 -8.39
N SER A 18 -10.30 7.48 -7.06
CA SER A 18 -9.12 7.48 -6.18
C SER A 18 -8.25 6.22 -6.37
N PHE A 19 -8.85 5.09 -6.74
CA PHE A 19 -8.11 3.86 -7.09
C PHE A 19 -7.33 3.95 -8.41
N LYS A 20 -7.67 4.87 -9.33
CA LYS A 20 -6.88 5.08 -10.57
C LYS A 20 -5.71 6.05 -10.39
N MET A 21 -5.69 6.86 -9.34
CA MET A 21 -4.59 7.79 -9.12
C MET A 21 -3.43 7.11 -8.40
N ALA A 22 -2.22 7.45 -8.83
CA ALA A 22 -1.02 7.09 -8.11
C ALA A 22 -1.01 7.83 -6.75
N LEU A 23 -0.91 7.09 -5.66
CA LEU A 23 -0.80 7.64 -4.31
C LEU A 23 0.65 7.55 -3.84
N ALA A 24 1.11 8.58 -3.15
CA ALA A 24 2.44 8.61 -2.55
C ALA A 24 2.32 8.66 -1.01
N PHE A 25 3.06 7.78 -0.34
CA PHE A 25 3.13 7.68 1.10
C PHE A 25 4.58 7.95 1.52
N HIS A 26 4.80 9.09 2.18
CA HIS A 26 6.12 9.51 2.65
C HIS A 26 6.41 8.96 4.04
N GLY A 27 7.69 8.87 4.41
CA GLY A 27 8.07 8.49 5.77
C GLY A 27 7.87 7.01 6.09
N VAL A 28 7.90 6.13 5.07
CA VAL A 28 7.68 4.69 5.25
C VAL A 28 9.01 4.00 5.53
N TYR A 29 9.09 3.18 6.56
CA TYR A 29 10.21 2.28 6.79
C TYR A 29 9.87 0.88 6.29
N VAL A 30 10.80 0.26 5.56
CA VAL A 30 10.62 -1.07 4.99
C VAL A 30 11.61 -2.02 5.65
N SER A 31 11.10 -3.13 6.20
CA SER A 31 11.90 -4.18 6.80
C SER A 31 11.52 -5.54 6.23
N SER A 32 12.49 -6.43 6.09
CA SER A 32 12.30 -7.84 5.78
C SER A 32 12.05 -8.60 7.09
N LEU A 33 11.03 -9.44 7.11
CA LEU A 33 10.77 -10.37 8.20
C LEU A 33 11.19 -11.76 7.75
N HIS A 34 12.15 -12.35 8.46
CA HIS A 34 12.64 -13.69 8.18
C HIS A 34 11.90 -14.73 9.01
N ASP A 35 11.92 -15.99 8.57
CA ASP A 35 11.29 -17.12 9.28
C ASP A 35 11.89 -17.35 10.69
N THR A 36 13.09 -16.83 10.95
CA THR A 36 13.72 -16.80 12.27
C THR A 36 13.04 -15.84 13.24
N GLY A 37 12.10 -15.02 12.78
CA GLY A 37 11.50 -13.91 13.53
C GLY A 37 12.34 -12.64 13.51
N GLU A 38 13.49 -12.65 12.83
CA GLU A 38 14.34 -11.47 12.69
C GLU A 38 13.71 -10.45 11.74
N CYS A 39 13.75 -9.18 12.14
CA CYS A 39 13.22 -8.05 11.37
C CYS A 39 14.37 -7.11 11.01
N VAL A 40 14.77 -7.10 9.75
CA VAL A 40 15.93 -6.35 9.25
C VAL A 40 15.48 -5.21 8.36
N ARG A 41 15.96 -3.99 8.60
CA ARG A 41 15.65 -2.86 7.72
C ARG A 41 16.27 -3.06 6.35
N LYS A 42 15.47 -2.86 5.29
CA LYS A 42 15.96 -2.85 3.91
C LYS A 42 16.68 -1.55 3.56
N PHE A 43 16.30 -0.46 4.22
CA PHE A 43 16.86 0.87 4.04
C PHE A 43 17.06 1.54 5.40
N ASP A 44 18.19 2.24 5.56
CA ASP A 44 18.52 2.93 6.82
C ASP A 44 17.75 4.24 7.00
N PHE A 45 17.04 4.69 5.96
CA PHE A 45 16.29 5.93 5.89
C PHE A 45 14.82 5.66 5.51
N PRO A 46 13.89 6.56 5.88
CA PRO A 46 12.51 6.48 5.41
C PRO A 46 12.43 6.67 3.88
N VAL A 47 11.52 5.95 3.26
CA VAL A 47 11.29 5.96 1.82
C VAL A 47 9.92 6.53 1.46
N VAL A 48 9.74 6.85 0.19
CA VAL A 48 8.44 7.16 -0.40
C VAL A 48 7.91 5.91 -1.08
N LEU A 49 6.75 5.44 -0.66
CA LEU A 49 6.02 4.36 -1.30
C LEU A 49 5.02 4.96 -2.27
N ARG A 50 5.15 4.67 -3.56
CA ARG A 50 4.16 5.07 -4.58
C ARG A 50 3.37 3.85 -5.03
N THR A 51 2.07 4.02 -5.20
CA THR A 51 1.21 2.95 -5.69
C THR A 51 0.68 3.28 -7.08
N ASP A 52 0.57 2.28 -7.93
CA ASP A 52 0.08 2.42 -9.29
C ASP A 52 -0.64 1.13 -9.70
N ASN A 53 -1.78 1.24 -10.39
CA ASN A 53 -2.53 0.07 -10.85
C ASN A 53 -2.14 -0.23 -12.29
N GLU A 54 -1.70 -1.45 -12.55
CA GLU A 54 -1.35 -1.91 -13.90
C GLU A 54 -2.04 -3.24 -14.18
N GLY A 55 -3.18 -3.18 -14.88
CA GLY A 55 -4.03 -4.36 -15.08
C GLY A 55 -4.54 -4.93 -13.75
N HIS A 56 -4.24 -6.21 -13.50
CA HIS A 56 -4.67 -6.98 -12.32
C HIS A 56 -3.64 -6.97 -11.18
N VAL A 57 -2.69 -6.03 -11.21
CA VAL A 57 -1.70 -5.87 -10.14
C VAL A 57 -1.63 -4.42 -9.65
N LEU A 58 -1.36 -4.29 -8.36
CA LEU A 58 -0.98 -3.06 -7.70
C LEU A 58 0.54 -3.03 -7.55
N ASN A 59 1.19 -2.17 -8.31
CA ASN A 59 2.63 -1.95 -8.21
C ASN A 59 2.91 -0.98 -7.06
N LEU A 60 3.70 -1.43 -6.09
CA LEU A 60 4.27 -0.58 -5.04
C LEU A 60 5.71 -0.27 -5.41
N ARG A 61 5.97 0.98 -5.78
CA ARG A 61 7.29 1.46 -6.18
C ARG A 61 7.92 2.24 -5.03
N ILE A 62 9.11 1.83 -4.60
CA ILE A 62 9.82 2.43 -3.48
C ILE A 62 10.85 3.42 -4.01
N PHE A 63 10.87 4.64 -3.46
CA PHE A 63 11.80 5.71 -3.84
C PHE A 63 12.55 6.23 -2.62
N ASN A 64 13.81 6.61 -2.84
CA ASN A 64 14.52 7.48 -1.91
C ASN A 64 13.97 8.90 -2.05
N ASP A 65 13.49 9.51 -0.95
CA ASP A 65 12.89 10.85 -0.97
C ASP A 65 13.93 11.94 -1.31
N GLU A 66 15.14 11.82 -0.76
CA GLU A 66 16.21 12.79 -0.93
C GLU A 66 16.81 12.75 -2.34
N ARG A 67 16.96 11.55 -2.91
CA ARG A 67 17.62 11.34 -4.21
C ARG A 67 16.64 11.24 -5.38
N GLY A 68 15.35 11.03 -5.11
CA GLY A 68 14.33 10.76 -6.12
C GLY A 68 14.50 9.44 -6.89
N SER A 69 15.51 8.64 -6.55
CA SER A 69 15.84 7.40 -7.25
C SER A 69 14.93 6.25 -6.80
N LYS A 70 14.44 5.46 -7.77
CA LYS A 70 13.72 4.22 -7.50
C LYS A 70 14.66 3.19 -6.89
N LEU A 71 14.22 2.56 -5.79
CA LEU A 71 14.99 1.57 -5.02
C LEU A 71 14.51 0.15 -5.28
N ALA A 72 13.20 -0.06 -5.34
CA ALA A 72 12.61 -1.39 -5.50
C ALA A 72 11.18 -1.30 -6.04
N ASP A 73 10.69 -2.40 -6.62
CA ASP A 73 9.30 -2.60 -6.99
C ASP A 73 8.75 -3.85 -6.27
N ILE A 74 7.55 -3.74 -5.73
CA ILE A 74 6.81 -4.83 -5.08
C ILE A 74 5.49 -4.98 -5.82
N VAL A 75 5.18 -6.20 -6.25
CA VAL A 75 3.93 -6.48 -6.96
C VAL A 75 2.94 -7.07 -5.97
N VAL A 76 1.79 -6.42 -5.83
CA VAL A 76 0.66 -6.91 -5.04
C VAL A 76 -0.42 -7.38 -6.02
N ASN A 77 -0.80 -8.65 -5.91
CA ASN A 77 -1.93 -9.23 -6.64
C ASN A 77 -3.05 -9.64 -5.66
N LEU A 78 -4.12 -10.23 -6.18
CA LEU A 78 -5.28 -10.64 -5.37
C LEU A 78 -4.94 -11.69 -4.30
N HIS A 79 -3.92 -12.52 -4.56
CA HIS A 79 -3.45 -13.57 -3.66
C HIS A 79 -2.36 -13.11 -2.69
N THR A 80 -1.78 -11.93 -2.90
CA THR A 80 -0.78 -11.36 -1.99
C THR A 80 -1.39 -11.18 -0.61
N GLU A 81 -0.84 -11.85 0.40
CA GLU A 81 -1.33 -11.74 1.77
C GLU A 81 -0.87 -10.43 2.39
N CYS A 82 -1.79 -9.75 3.07
CA CYS A 82 -1.50 -8.51 3.79
C CYS A 82 -2.18 -8.54 5.15
N ALA A 83 -1.50 -8.08 6.20
CA ALA A 83 -2.05 -8.03 7.54
C ALA A 83 -1.63 -6.75 8.27
N GLY A 84 -2.56 -6.08 8.94
CA GLY A 84 -2.22 -5.00 9.87
C GLY A 84 -1.58 -5.58 11.14
N VAL A 85 -0.39 -5.12 11.51
CA VAL A 85 0.36 -5.61 12.68
C VAL A 85 0.28 -4.62 13.85
N SER A 86 0.07 -3.34 13.56
CA SER A 86 -0.19 -2.30 14.55
C SER A 86 -0.98 -1.14 13.92
N THR A 87 -1.21 -0.06 14.67
CA THR A 87 -1.85 1.17 14.15
C THR A 87 -1.00 1.89 13.10
N ARG A 88 0.29 1.54 12.97
CA ARG A 88 1.24 2.19 12.04
C ARG A 88 2.03 1.20 11.20
N SER A 89 1.69 -0.09 11.24
CA SER A 89 2.46 -1.10 10.51
C SER A 89 1.56 -2.12 9.81
N LEU A 90 1.99 -2.51 8.63
CA LEU A 90 1.33 -3.49 7.79
C LEU A 90 2.38 -4.46 7.24
N LEU A 91 2.09 -5.75 7.34
CA LEU A 91 2.87 -6.83 6.77
C LEU A 91 2.32 -7.17 5.38
N ILE A 92 3.20 -7.34 4.40
CA ILE A 92 2.87 -7.81 3.05
C ILE A 92 3.75 -9.02 2.75
N ASN A 93 3.16 -10.12 2.31
CA ASN A 93 3.90 -11.27 1.80
C ASN A 93 3.90 -11.21 0.26
N ALA A 94 4.95 -10.65 -0.33
CA ALA A 94 5.06 -10.42 -1.77
C ALA A 94 6.46 -10.77 -2.27
N ASN A 95 6.58 -11.19 -3.53
CA ASN A 95 7.87 -11.55 -4.14
C ASN A 95 8.70 -12.57 -3.32
N GLN A 96 8.03 -13.55 -2.68
CA GLN A 96 8.65 -14.55 -1.81
C GLN A 96 9.32 -13.95 -0.55
N GLU A 97 8.91 -12.76 -0.14
CA GLU A 97 9.46 -12.05 1.01
C GLU A 97 8.33 -11.47 1.87
N ALA A 98 8.44 -11.64 3.18
CA ALA A 98 7.58 -10.95 4.13
C ALA A 98 8.15 -9.55 4.42
N LEU A 99 7.42 -8.52 4.04
CA LEU A 99 7.81 -7.12 4.18
C LEU A 99 6.95 -6.42 5.21
N LEU A 100 7.59 -5.89 6.25
CA LEU A 100 6.96 -5.03 7.23
C LEU A 100 7.11 -3.56 6.79
N LEU A 101 5.99 -2.94 6.44
CA LEU A 101 5.87 -1.52 6.17
C LEU A 101 5.46 -0.80 7.45
N ARG A 102 6.25 0.19 7.88
CA ARG A 102 5.92 1.03 9.03
C ARG A 102 5.80 2.49 8.60
N PHE A 103 4.64 3.07 8.83
CA PHE A 103 4.32 4.44 8.45
C PHE A 103 4.66 5.40 9.60
N GLN A 104 5.12 6.61 9.26
CA GLN A 104 5.42 7.64 10.26
C GLN A 104 4.16 8.09 11.04
N ASN A 105 2.99 8.07 10.38
CA ASN A 105 1.71 8.47 10.97
C ASN A 105 0.59 7.46 10.64
N GLU A 106 -0.44 7.45 11.49
CA GLU A 106 -1.59 6.53 11.40
C GLU A 106 -2.49 6.84 10.20
N SER A 107 -2.56 8.11 9.80
CA SER A 107 -3.32 8.51 8.61
C SER A 107 -2.78 7.87 7.34
N GLY A 108 -1.45 7.86 7.15
CA GLY A 108 -0.80 7.27 5.98
C GLY A 108 -0.98 5.76 5.94
N GLU A 109 -0.91 5.10 7.10
CA GLU A 109 -1.20 3.68 7.25
C GLU A 109 -2.65 3.35 6.88
N SER A 110 -3.61 4.13 7.40
CA SER A 110 -5.04 3.92 7.14
C SER A 110 -5.38 4.13 5.66
N SER A 111 -4.85 5.20 5.06
CA SER A 111 -4.99 5.44 3.62
C SER A 111 -4.38 4.32 2.78
N PHE A 112 -3.25 3.77 3.18
CA PHE A 112 -2.61 2.66 2.49
C PHE A 112 -3.41 1.35 2.62
N LYS A 113 -3.93 1.02 3.81
CA LYS A 113 -4.85 -0.11 4.02
C LYS A 113 -6.07 -0.02 3.12
N LEU A 114 -6.70 1.16 3.04
CA LEU A 114 -7.84 1.39 2.16
C LEU A 114 -7.46 1.22 0.69
N ARG A 115 -6.24 1.64 0.30
CA ARG A 115 -5.72 1.43 -1.05
C ARG A 115 -5.60 -0.06 -1.39
N ILE A 116 -4.99 -0.85 -0.51
CA ILE A 116 -4.84 -2.31 -0.68
C ILE A 116 -6.20 -3.00 -0.71
N LEU A 117 -7.08 -2.67 0.24
CA LEU A 117 -8.41 -3.26 0.33
C LEU A 117 -9.23 -2.99 -0.93
N GLY A 118 -9.25 -1.74 -1.37
CA GLY A 118 -10.00 -1.41 -2.58
C GLY A 118 -9.43 -2.09 -3.82
N PHE A 119 -8.11 -2.11 -4.01
CA PHE A 119 -7.51 -2.90 -5.10
C PHE A 119 -8.03 -4.35 -5.10
N LYS A 120 -8.04 -5.02 -3.93
CA LYS A 120 -8.53 -6.40 -3.82
C LYS A 120 -10.04 -6.56 -4.08
N MET A 121 -10.84 -5.54 -3.77
CA MET A 121 -12.29 -5.58 -3.98
C MET A 121 -12.73 -5.28 -5.41
N PHE A 122 -11.93 -4.55 -6.20
CA PHE A 122 -12.30 -4.17 -7.57
C PHE A 122 -12.09 -5.27 -8.61
N ASP A 123 -11.29 -6.28 -8.29
CA ASP A 123 -10.96 -7.42 -9.15
C ASP A 123 -11.69 -8.72 -8.71
N SER A 124 -12.60 -8.62 -7.71
CA SER A 124 -13.50 -9.69 -7.26
C SER A 124 -14.85 -9.64 -7.99
#